data_AF-A0A0U3EE02-F1
#
_entry.id   AF-A0A0U3EE02-F1
#
_cell.length_a   1.000
_cell.length_b   1.000
_cell.length_c   1.000
_cell.angle_alpha   90.00
_cell.angle_beta   90.00
_cell.angle_gamma   90.00
#
_symmetry.space_group_name_H-M   'P 1'
#
loop_
_entity.id
_entity.type
_entity.pdbx_description
1 polymer ?
#
loop_
_entity_poly.entity_id
_entity_poly.type
_entity_poly.pdbx_seq_one_letter_code
_entity_poly.pdbx_strand_id
1 'polypeptide(L)'
;MNDESVLEIILKTVTEKAREDKDQSLSDGEDVVHVSKLSRGCARFEEKKSYEEDLKGFIKDLLSGNNNSVSWLLGQLVHIALESLNDRKVVDGCVITSEKEIEKEVNVPCPPYTVKVVGHVDMFVECPNKKFAIELKYRSSGELGIRSLYQTKIYSAALNVPVYIVMITPEKVKVEKVEADEEFLRNIVSQFKCEGMIKEIVYNPDARPCNNCVHRDSCEILKSAAKVLINKSF
;
A
#
# COMPACT_ATOMS: atom_id res chain seq x y z
N MET A 1 -10.13 31.22 -18.21
CA MET A 1 -9.86 29.90 -17.60
C MET A 1 -8.39 29.91 -17.23
N ASN A 2 -8.06 29.76 -15.95
CA ASN A 2 -6.67 29.75 -15.46
C ASN A 2 -6.13 28.31 -15.42
N ASP A 3 -4.82 28.16 -15.25
CA ASP A 3 -4.15 26.84 -15.23
C ASP A 3 -4.77 25.88 -14.20
N GLU A 4 -5.15 26.41 -13.03
CA GLU A 4 -5.83 25.64 -11.98
C GLU A 4 -7.15 25.04 -12.48
N SER A 5 -7.98 25.82 -13.20
CA SER A 5 -9.26 25.34 -13.74
C SER A 5 -9.08 24.23 -14.78
N VAL A 6 -8.03 24.30 -15.60
CA VAL A 6 -7.72 23.25 -16.59
C VAL A 6 -7.28 21.97 -15.87
N LEU A 7 -6.42 22.10 -14.87
CA LEU A 7 -5.94 20.96 -14.08
C LEU A 7 -7.06 20.32 -13.25
N GLU A 8 -8.00 21.10 -12.71
CA GLU A 8 -9.18 20.56 -12.04
C GLU A 8 -9.97 19.62 -12.96
N ILE A 9 -10.18 20.00 -14.23
CA ILE A 9 -10.90 19.16 -15.20
C ILE A 9 -10.13 17.86 -15.50
N ILE A 10 -8.83 17.97 -15.77
CA ILE A 10 -8.01 16.82 -16.18
C ILE A 10 -7.78 15.83 -15.03
N LEU A 11 -7.52 16.35 -13.83
CA LEU A 11 -7.10 15.53 -12.69
C LEU A 11 -8.26 14.99 -11.87
N LYS A 12 -9.49 15.52 -12.07
CA LYS A 12 -10.68 15.07 -11.35
C LYS A 12 -10.87 13.54 -11.47
N THR A 13 -10.82 12.99 -12.69
CA THR A 13 -10.99 11.55 -12.91
C THR A 13 -9.94 10.71 -12.19
N VAL A 14 -8.68 11.15 -12.19
CA VAL A 14 -7.59 10.44 -11.49
C VAL A 14 -7.83 10.46 -9.98
N THR A 15 -8.22 11.61 -9.42
CA THR A 15 -8.49 11.74 -7.98
C THR A 15 -9.78 11.04 -7.54
N GLU A 16 -10.78 10.93 -8.40
CA GLU A 16 -12.02 10.19 -8.11
C GLU A 16 -11.75 8.69 -8.06
N LYS A 17 -11.03 8.15 -9.06
CA LYS A 17 -10.63 6.73 -9.03
C LYS A 17 -9.76 6.41 -7.81
N ALA A 18 -8.74 7.22 -7.53
CA ALA A 18 -7.91 7.03 -6.33
C ALA A 18 -8.71 7.12 -5.01
N ARG A 19 -9.81 7.88 -4.99
CA ARG A 19 -10.70 7.95 -3.82
C ARG A 19 -11.54 6.68 -3.68
N GLU A 20 -12.07 6.15 -4.77
CA GLU A 20 -12.78 4.86 -4.77
C GLU A 20 -11.89 3.74 -4.21
N ASP A 21 -10.61 3.69 -4.63
CA ASP A 21 -9.63 2.69 -4.16
C ASP A 21 -9.31 2.86 -2.66
N LYS A 22 -9.28 4.11 -2.19
CA LYS A 22 -9.11 4.41 -0.76
C LYS A 22 -10.33 4.00 0.06
N ASP A 23 -11.54 4.25 -0.44
CA ASP A 23 -12.79 3.93 0.27
C ASP A 23 -12.96 2.41 0.46
N GLN A 24 -12.45 1.60 -0.48
CA GLN A 24 -12.33 0.13 -0.35
C GLN A 24 -11.40 -0.30 0.80
N SER A 25 -10.51 0.58 1.26
CA SER A 25 -9.55 0.30 2.34
C SER A 25 -10.02 0.76 3.74
N LEU A 26 -11.29 1.13 3.91
CA LEU A 26 -11.86 1.54 5.19
C LEU A 26 -12.23 0.31 6.03
N SER A 27 -11.83 0.30 7.31
CA SER A 27 -12.06 -0.83 8.21
C SER A 27 -13.45 -0.76 8.84
N ASP A 28 -14.28 -1.74 8.55
CA ASP A 28 -15.56 -1.97 9.24
C ASP A 28 -15.34 -2.95 10.39
N GLY A 29 -15.12 -2.44 11.62
CA GLY A 29 -15.05 -3.26 12.84
C GLY A 29 -13.65 -3.44 13.46
N GLU A 30 -13.61 -3.84 14.74
CA GLU A 30 -12.37 -4.07 15.51
C GLU A 30 -11.62 -5.35 15.10
N ASP A 31 -12.33 -6.30 14.52
CA ASP A 31 -11.86 -7.61 14.03
C ASP A 31 -11.38 -7.58 12.58
N VAL A 32 -11.59 -6.48 11.85
CA VAL A 32 -11.08 -6.30 10.48
C VAL A 32 -9.75 -5.54 10.49
N VAL A 33 -8.83 -5.91 9.60
CA VAL A 33 -7.62 -5.13 9.33
C VAL A 33 -7.27 -5.16 7.85
N HIS A 34 -6.99 -3.98 7.30
CA HIS A 34 -6.58 -3.85 5.91
C HIS A 34 -5.09 -4.09 5.72
N VAL A 35 -4.70 -4.75 4.62
CA VAL A 35 -3.28 -4.95 4.24
C VAL A 35 -2.53 -3.62 4.16
N SER A 36 -3.20 -2.57 3.65
CA SER A 36 -2.65 -1.21 3.59
C SER A 36 -2.28 -0.66 4.98
N LYS A 37 -3.08 -0.95 6.02
CA LYS A 37 -2.79 -0.60 7.43
C LYS A 37 -1.66 -1.45 8.01
N LEU A 38 -1.67 -2.77 7.77
CA LEU A 38 -0.59 -3.67 8.21
C LEU A 38 0.76 -3.23 7.62
N SER A 39 0.82 -2.88 6.33
CA SER A 39 2.05 -2.41 5.67
C SER A 39 2.56 -1.06 6.18
N ARG A 40 1.76 -0.29 6.93
CA ARG A 40 2.19 0.93 7.64
C ARG A 40 2.83 0.60 9.00
N GLY A 41 2.48 -0.55 9.56
CA GLY A 41 3.11 -1.08 10.77
C GLY A 41 2.67 -0.46 12.09
N CYS A 42 1.75 0.50 12.12
CA CYS A 42 1.29 1.12 13.36
C CYS A 42 -0.24 1.12 13.43
N ALA A 43 -0.82 0.50 14.46
CA ALA A 43 -2.27 0.44 14.64
C ALA A 43 -2.91 1.79 14.95
N ARG A 44 -2.10 2.74 15.46
CA ARG A 44 -2.51 4.13 15.75
C ARG A 44 -2.24 5.10 14.59
N PHE A 45 -1.84 4.59 13.43
CA PHE A 45 -1.63 5.44 12.27
C PHE A 45 -2.96 6.00 11.78
N GLU A 46 -3.04 7.32 11.69
CA GLU A 46 -4.16 8.04 11.08
C GLU A 46 -3.59 9.01 10.04
N GLU A 47 -4.06 8.89 8.81
CA GLU A 47 -3.51 9.63 7.66
C GLU A 47 -3.93 11.10 7.72
N LYS A 48 -2.99 12.01 7.45
CA LYS A 48 -3.33 13.39 7.08
C LYS A 48 -4.19 13.36 5.81
N LYS A 49 -5.04 14.37 5.61
CA LYS A 49 -5.83 14.53 4.38
C LYS A 49 -4.96 14.23 3.15
N SER A 50 -5.38 13.26 2.36
CA SER A 50 -4.62 12.77 1.21
C SER A 50 -4.97 13.54 -0.06
N TYR A 51 -4.17 13.40 -1.12
CA TYR A 51 -4.33 14.19 -2.35
C TYR A 51 -5.68 13.92 -3.04
N GLU A 52 -6.19 12.69 -2.97
CA GLU A 52 -7.51 12.31 -3.45
C GLU A 52 -8.67 12.94 -2.65
N GLU A 53 -8.43 13.47 -1.45
CA GLU A 53 -9.44 14.16 -0.63
C GLU A 53 -9.38 15.70 -0.76
N ASP A 54 -8.27 16.25 -1.26
CA ASP A 54 -8.07 17.69 -1.45
C ASP A 54 -7.47 17.98 -2.83
N LEU A 55 -8.30 17.86 -3.87
CA LEU A 55 -7.91 18.15 -5.26
C LEU A 55 -7.30 19.56 -5.42
N LYS A 56 -7.82 20.55 -4.71
CA LYS A 56 -7.31 21.94 -4.80
C LYS A 56 -5.94 22.07 -4.17
N GLY A 57 -5.72 21.45 -3.00
CA GLY A 57 -4.40 21.36 -2.38
C GLY A 57 -3.40 20.63 -3.26
N PHE A 58 -3.82 19.50 -3.84
CA PHE A 58 -3.00 18.71 -4.77
C PHE A 58 -2.58 19.51 -6.02
N ILE A 59 -3.48 20.26 -6.65
CA ILE A 59 -3.16 21.10 -7.81
C ILE A 59 -2.14 22.18 -7.46
N LYS A 60 -2.28 22.82 -6.29
CA LYS A 60 -1.31 23.83 -5.82
C LYS A 60 0.07 23.21 -5.61
N ASP A 61 0.12 22.03 -4.99
CA ASP A 61 1.36 21.28 -4.81
C ASP A 61 2.02 20.96 -6.16
N LEU A 62 1.26 20.49 -7.15
CA LEU A 62 1.76 20.19 -8.49
C LEU A 62 2.32 21.44 -9.18
N LEU A 63 1.58 22.55 -9.18
CA LEU A 63 2.01 23.81 -9.80
C LEU A 63 3.26 24.40 -9.12
N SER A 64 3.46 24.10 -7.84
CA SER A 64 4.68 24.46 -7.10
C SER A 64 5.88 23.54 -7.36
N GLY A 65 5.71 22.48 -8.15
CA GLY A 65 6.76 21.50 -8.45
C GLY A 65 7.07 20.54 -7.29
N ASN A 66 6.09 20.26 -6.41
CA ASN A 66 6.29 19.33 -5.31
C ASN A 66 6.48 17.88 -5.83
N ASN A 67 7.69 17.35 -5.67
CA ASN A 67 8.06 15.99 -6.11
C ASN A 67 7.13 14.88 -5.59
N ASN A 68 6.55 15.03 -4.38
CA ASN A 68 5.64 14.03 -3.83
C ASN A 68 4.31 14.01 -4.59
N SER A 69 3.77 15.18 -4.93
CA SER A 69 2.53 15.29 -5.72
C SER A 69 2.71 14.73 -7.14
N VAL A 70 3.86 15.01 -7.78
CA VAL A 70 4.20 14.45 -9.09
C VAL A 70 4.35 12.93 -9.01
N SER A 71 5.09 12.43 -8.01
CA SER A 71 5.28 10.99 -7.83
C SER A 71 3.97 10.26 -7.52
N TRP A 72 3.06 10.89 -6.76
CA TRP A 72 1.74 10.34 -6.49
C TRP A 72 0.90 10.27 -7.76
N LEU A 73 0.85 11.36 -8.54
CA LEU A 73 0.13 11.41 -9.81
C LEU A 73 0.59 10.32 -10.78
N LEU A 74 1.91 10.21 -10.98
CA LEU A 74 2.49 9.20 -11.86
C LEU A 74 2.20 7.78 -11.38
N GLY A 75 2.21 7.56 -10.06
CA GLY A 75 1.76 6.31 -9.46
C GLY A 75 0.32 5.98 -9.87
N GLN A 76 -0.62 6.89 -9.63
CA GLN A 76 -2.03 6.68 -9.95
C GLN A 76 -2.25 6.42 -11.45
N LEU A 77 -1.60 7.20 -12.33
CA LEU A 77 -1.73 7.01 -13.77
C LEU A 77 -1.22 5.64 -14.24
N VAL A 78 -0.14 5.13 -13.64
CA VAL A 78 0.39 3.78 -13.96
C VAL A 78 -0.61 2.70 -13.56
N HIS A 79 -1.16 2.78 -12.35
CA HIS A 79 -2.17 1.82 -11.88
C HIS A 79 -3.41 1.85 -12.78
N ILE A 80 -4.02 3.03 -12.95
CA ILE A 80 -5.21 3.21 -13.78
C ILE A 80 -4.98 2.67 -15.19
N ALA A 81 -3.85 3.00 -15.82
CA ALA A 81 -3.57 2.56 -17.18
C ALA A 81 -3.40 1.03 -17.26
N LEU A 82 -2.60 0.43 -16.37
CA LEU A 82 -2.31 -1.00 -16.46
C LEU A 82 -3.48 -1.86 -15.99
N GLU A 83 -4.19 -1.47 -14.95
CA GLU A 83 -5.35 -2.20 -14.43
C GLU A 83 -6.51 -2.12 -15.42
N SER A 84 -6.90 -0.91 -15.86
CA SER A 84 -8.02 -0.75 -16.81
C SER A 84 -7.76 -1.43 -18.15
N LEU A 85 -6.50 -1.45 -18.61
CA LEU A 85 -6.15 -2.15 -19.84
C LEU A 85 -6.14 -3.66 -19.69
N ASN A 86 -5.98 -4.23 -18.50
CA ASN A 86 -5.82 -5.68 -18.32
C ASN A 86 -6.99 -6.36 -17.63
N ASP A 87 -7.91 -5.61 -17.03
CA ASP A 87 -9.06 -6.21 -16.34
C ASP A 87 -9.86 -7.13 -17.28
N ARG A 88 -10.12 -8.35 -16.81
CA ARG A 88 -10.85 -9.44 -17.49
C ARG A 88 -10.24 -9.87 -18.82
N LYS A 89 -9.00 -9.49 -19.12
CA LYS A 89 -8.32 -10.00 -20.32
C LYS A 89 -7.94 -11.47 -20.15
N VAL A 90 -8.01 -12.19 -21.27
CA VAL A 90 -7.48 -13.55 -21.39
C VAL A 90 -6.25 -13.52 -22.27
N VAL A 91 -5.09 -13.86 -21.71
CA VAL A 91 -3.80 -13.90 -22.42
C VAL A 91 -3.22 -15.30 -22.24
N ASP A 92 -3.00 -16.02 -23.34
CA ASP A 92 -2.46 -17.39 -23.33
C ASP A 92 -3.20 -18.35 -22.38
N GLY A 93 -4.53 -18.21 -22.28
CA GLY A 93 -5.39 -18.99 -21.39
C GLY A 93 -5.35 -18.57 -19.91
N CYS A 94 -4.64 -17.49 -19.58
CA CYS A 94 -4.64 -16.87 -18.27
C CYS A 94 -5.67 -15.75 -18.20
N VAL A 95 -6.54 -15.77 -17.19
CA VAL A 95 -7.48 -14.69 -16.88
C VAL A 95 -6.80 -13.70 -15.94
N ILE A 96 -6.87 -12.41 -16.26
CA ILE A 96 -6.41 -11.33 -15.40
C ILE A 96 -7.62 -10.64 -14.78
N THR A 97 -7.62 -10.47 -13.47
CA THR A 97 -8.63 -9.70 -12.73
C THR A 97 -7.92 -8.56 -12.00
N SER A 98 -8.32 -7.32 -12.27
CA SER A 98 -7.78 -6.15 -11.58
C SER A 98 -8.48 -5.94 -10.24
N GLU A 99 -7.76 -5.33 -9.29
CA GLU A 99 -8.27 -4.92 -7.97
C GLU A 99 -8.98 -6.05 -7.21
N LYS A 100 -8.45 -7.27 -7.33
CA LYS A 100 -9.07 -8.45 -6.73
C LYS A 100 -9.05 -8.31 -5.21
N GLU A 101 -10.24 -8.28 -4.62
CA GLU A 101 -10.43 -8.32 -3.19
C GLU A 101 -9.89 -9.64 -2.60
N ILE A 102 -9.23 -9.53 -1.47
CA ILE A 102 -8.69 -10.62 -0.69
C ILE A 102 -9.32 -10.60 0.70
N GLU A 103 -9.70 -11.77 1.19
CA GLU A 103 -10.20 -11.95 2.55
C GLU A 103 -9.57 -13.20 3.16
N LYS A 104 -8.94 -13.05 4.33
CA LYS A 104 -8.31 -14.16 5.06
C LYS A 104 -8.51 -14.00 6.56
N GLU A 105 -9.11 -15.01 7.20
CA GLU A 105 -9.17 -15.08 8.66
C GLU A 105 -7.84 -15.57 9.24
N VAL A 106 -7.41 -14.92 10.32
CA VAL A 106 -6.13 -15.19 10.98
C VAL A 106 -6.33 -15.26 12.49
N ASN A 107 -5.86 -16.35 13.10
CA ASN A 107 -5.93 -16.56 14.54
C ASN A 107 -4.75 -15.90 15.26
N VAL A 108 -5.03 -15.02 16.22
CA VAL A 108 -4.05 -14.24 17.00
C VAL A 108 -4.14 -14.56 18.51
N PRO A 109 -3.06 -14.37 19.28
CA PRO A 109 -3.00 -14.75 20.70
C PRO A 109 -3.68 -13.76 21.66
N CYS A 110 -4.30 -12.70 21.16
CA CYS A 110 -4.99 -11.67 21.94
C CYS A 110 -6.38 -11.42 21.37
N PRO A 111 -7.34 -10.85 22.15
CA PRO A 111 -8.62 -10.41 21.61
C PRO A 111 -8.45 -9.52 20.36
N PRO A 112 -9.25 -9.70 19.30
CA PRO A 112 -10.46 -10.54 19.20
C PRO A 112 -10.22 -12.05 18.92
N TYR A 113 -8.99 -12.54 19.01
CA TYR A 113 -8.53 -13.92 18.74
C TYR A 113 -8.63 -14.38 17.29
N THR A 114 -9.63 -13.90 16.55
CA THR A 114 -9.75 -14.07 15.10
C THR A 114 -9.84 -12.71 14.45
N VAL A 115 -9.02 -12.48 13.43
CA VAL A 115 -8.94 -11.20 12.72
C VAL A 115 -9.10 -11.46 11.23
N LYS A 116 -10.00 -10.73 10.58
CA LYS A 116 -10.19 -10.76 9.14
C LYS A 116 -9.22 -9.78 8.48
N VAL A 117 -8.29 -10.29 7.69
CA VAL A 117 -7.38 -9.50 6.86
C VAL A 117 -8.04 -9.27 5.51
N VAL A 118 -8.20 -8.00 5.13
CA VAL A 118 -8.83 -7.56 3.88
C VAL A 118 -7.87 -6.70 3.08
N GLY A 119 -7.98 -6.70 1.76
CA GLY A 119 -7.23 -5.80 0.88
C GLY A 119 -7.48 -6.09 -0.59
N HIS A 120 -6.93 -5.25 -1.46
CA HIS A 120 -7.07 -5.38 -2.90
C HIS A 120 -5.69 -5.49 -3.52
N VAL A 121 -5.45 -6.57 -4.26
CA VAL A 121 -4.22 -6.71 -5.04
C VAL A 121 -4.42 -6.10 -6.41
N ASP A 122 -3.44 -5.36 -6.90
CA ASP A 122 -3.57 -4.57 -8.14
C ASP A 122 -4.03 -5.45 -9.32
N MET A 123 -3.41 -6.62 -9.49
CA MET A 123 -3.89 -7.65 -10.44
C MET A 123 -3.70 -9.07 -9.91
N PHE A 124 -4.63 -9.95 -10.27
CA PHE A 124 -4.55 -11.39 -10.02
C PHE A 124 -4.64 -12.15 -11.33
N VAL A 125 -3.76 -13.13 -11.52
CA VAL A 125 -3.65 -13.90 -12.75
C VAL A 125 -3.91 -15.38 -12.48
N GLU A 126 -4.92 -15.93 -13.17
CA GLU A 126 -5.33 -17.33 -13.10
C GLU A 126 -5.08 -18.02 -14.42
N CYS A 127 -4.03 -18.84 -14.49
CA CYS A 127 -3.76 -19.74 -15.60
C CYS A 127 -4.11 -21.19 -15.22
N PRO A 128 -4.22 -22.14 -16.18
CA PRO A 128 -4.63 -23.52 -15.90
C PRO A 128 -3.81 -24.23 -14.80
N ASN A 129 -2.50 -23.97 -14.74
CA ASN A 129 -1.57 -24.66 -13.83
C ASN A 129 -0.85 -23.72 -12.86
N LYS A 130 -1.20 -22.43 -12.84
CA LYS A 130 -0.51 -21.45 -11.98
C LYS A 130 -1.44 -20.29 -11.65
N LYS A 131 -1.35 -19.84 -10.40
CA LYS A 131 -1.96 -18.59 -9.94
C LYS A 131 -0.87 -17.72 -9.33
N PHE A 132 -0.97 -16.43 -9.55
CA PHE A 132 -0.08 -15.45 -8.94
C PHE A 132 -0.76 -14.08 -8.93
N ALA A 133 -0.28 -13.20 -8.07
CA ALA A 133 -0.72 -11.81 -8.07
C ALA A 133 0.39 -10.89 -8.55
N ILE A 134 0.04 -9.66 -8.88
CA ILE A 134 0.96 -8.61 -9.31
C ILE A 134 0.68 -7.37 -8.47
N GLU A 135 1.75 -6.78 -7.94
CA GLU A 135 1.74 -5.47 -7.30
C GLU A 135 2.53 -4.48 -8.16
N LEU A 136 1.86 -3.44 -8.64
CA LEU A 136 2.42 -2.35 -9.39
C LEU A 136 3.01 -1.32 -8.42
N LYS A 137 4.22 -0.84 -8.72
CA LYS A 137 4.86 0.23 -7.96
C LYS A 137 5.58 1.19 -8.89
N TYR A 138 5.14 2.44 -8.93
CA TYR A 138 5.95 3.52 -9.49
C TYR A 138 6.98 4.01 -8.45
N ARG A 139 8.26 4.06 -8.85
CA ARG A 139 9.36 4.54 -8.00
C ARG A 139 10.36 5.33 -8.82
N SER A 140 10.53 6.62 -8.52
CA SER A 140 11.56 7.44 -9.14
C SER A 140 12.98 6.96 -8.82
N SER A 141 13.22 6.42 -7.62
CA SER A 141 14.54 5.92 -7.19
C SER A 141 14.84 4.48 -7.61
N GLY A 142 13.83 3.70 -8.01
CA GLY A 142 13.98 2.27 -8.30
C GLY A 142 14.23 1.37 -7.08
N GLU A 143 13.88 1.86 -5.88
CA GLU A 143 13.87 1.09 -4.63
C GLU A 143 12.44 0.83 -4.15
N LEU A 144 12.15 -0.41 -3.77
CA LEU A 144 10.80 -0.86 -3.39
C LEU A 144 10.29 -0.20 -2.10
N GLY A 145 11.18 -0.02 -1.13
CA GLY A 145 10.86 0.40 0.24
C GLY A 145 10.23 -0.74 1.06
N ILE A 146 10.56 -0.80 2.34
CA ILE A 146 10.13 -1.88 3.24
C ILE A 146 8.60 -2.00 3.35
N ARG A 147 7.86 -0.88 3.32
CA ARG A 147 6.38 -0.91 3.39
C ARG A 147 5.77 -1.69 2.23
N SER A 148 6.23 -1.45 1.01
CA SER A 148 5.75 -2.19 -0.16
C SER A 148 6.16 -3.64 -0.14
N LEU A 149 7.36 -3.97 0.35
CA LEU A 149 7.76 -5.36 0.56
C LEU A 149 6.81 -6.09 1.53
N TYR A 150 6.45 -5.47 2.67
CA TYR A 150 5.51 -6.07 3.62
C TYR A 150 4.10 -6.18 3.04
N GLN A 151 3.62 -5.15 2.35
CA GLN A 151 2.34 -5.21 1.64
C GLN A 151 2.28 -6.44 0.72
N THR A 152 3.29 -6.63 -0.11
CA THR A 152 3.38 -7.77 -1.03
C THR A 152 3.49 -9.11 -0.30
N LYS A 153 4.30 -9.21 0.76
CA LYS A 153 4.40 -10.45 1.55
C LYS A 153 3.06 -10.80 2.21
N ILE A 154 2.35 -9.81 2.74
CA ILE A 154 1.02 -10.01 3.34
C ILE A 154 0.05 -10.53 2.27
N TYR A 155 0.02 -9.93 1.07
CA TYR A 155 -0.81 -10.44 -0.03
C TYR A 155 -0.44 -11.86 -0.43
N SER A 156 0.85 -12.16 -0.56
CA SER A 156 1.33 -13.51 -0.91
C SER A 156 0.86 -14.55 0.09
N ALA A 157 1.01 -14.26 1.38
CA ALA A 157 0.59 -15.15 2.45
C ALA A 157 -0.94 -15.29 2.54
N ALA A 158 -1.69 -14.20 2.37
CA ALA A 158 -3.16 -14.22 2.45
C ALA A 158 -3.80 -14.98 1.27
N LEU A 159 -3.24 -14.83 0.06
CA LEU A 159 -3.71 -15.52 -1.14
C LEU A 159 -3.14 -16.93 -1.29
N ASN A 160 -2.09 -17.27 -0.53
CA ASN A 160 -1.30 -18.50 -0.70
C ASN A 160 -0.80 -18.71 -2.15
N VAL A 161 -0.32 -17.62 -2.77
CA VAL A 161 0.29 -17.61 -4.11
C VAL A 161 1.49 -16.68 -4.13
N PRO A 162 2.46 -16.84 -5.06
CA PRO A 162 3.49 -15.84 -5.26
C PRO A 162 2.90 -14.51 -5.74
N VAL A 163 3.51 -13.42 -5.30
CA VAL A 163 3.19 -12.08 -5.80
C VAL A 163 4.42 -11.51 -6.50
N TYR A 164 4.22 -11.00 -7.71
CA TYR A 164 5.24 -10.34 -8.50
C TYR A 164 5.13 -8.84 -8.34
N ILE A 165 6.20 -8.21 -7.86
CA ILE A 165 6.29 -6.77 -7.79
C ILE A 165 6.81 -6.28 -9.13
N VAL A 166 5.99 -5.53 -9.86
CA VAL A 166 6.39 -4.86 -11.10
C VAL A 166 6.70 -3.41 -10.76
N MET A 167 8.00 -3.12 -10.65
CA MET A 167 8.50 -1.81 -10.32
C MET A 167 8.82 -1.04 -11.60
N ILE A 168 8.10 0.06 -11.79
CA ILE A 168 8.22 0.93 -12.96
C ILE A 168 8.96 2.19 -12.53
N THR A 169 10.07 2.48 -13.21
CA THR A 169 10.85 3.70 -13.05
C THR A 169 10.92 4.43 -14.40
N PRO A 170 11.36 5.70 -14.44
CA PRO A 170 11.59 6.40 -15.71
C PRO A 170 12.59 5.71 -16.65
N GLU A 171 13.50 4.90 -16.11
CA GLU A 171 14.60 4.29 -16.87
C GLU A 171 14.37 2.81 -17.20
N LYS A 172 13.64 2.08 -16.36
CA LYS A 172 13.47 0.63 -16.53
C LYS A 172 12.26 0.08 -15.77
N VAL A 173 11.86 -1.12 -16.19
CA VAL A 173 10.94 -1.98 -15.45
C VAL A 173 11.74 -3.11 -14.79
N LYS A 174 11.50 -3.35 -13.50
CA LYS A 174 12.02 -4.50 -12.76
C LYS A 174 10.87 -5.37 -12.29
N VAL A 175 11.10 -6.68 -12.24
CA VAL A 175 10.13 -7.64 -11.70
C VAL A 175 10.81 -8.45 -10.61
N GLU A 176 10.21 -8.48 -9.43
CA GLU A 176 10.70 -9.23 -8.27
C GLU A 176 9.62 -10.18 -7.78
N LYS A 177 9.96 -11.47 -7.62
CA LYS A 177 9.05 -12.47 -7.06
C LYS A 177 9.15 -12.47 -5.54
N VAL A 178 8.01 -12.38 -4.87
CA VAL A 178 7.91 -12.43 -3.40
C VAL A 178 6.97 -13.56 -3.00
N GLU A 179 7.41 -14.33 -2.00
CA GLU A 179 6.64 -15.40 -1.39
C GLU A 179 6.69 -15.26 0.14
N ALA A 180 5.55 -15.49 0.78
CA ALA A 180 5.42 -15.59 2.22
C ALA A 180 4.31 -16.58 2.56
N ASP A 181 4.40 -17.20 3.73
CA ASP A 181 3.47 -18.22 4.20
C ASP A 181 2.49 -17.68 5.25
N GLU A 182 1.55 -18.54 5.65
CA GLU A 182 0.53 -18.20 6.64
C GLU A 182 1.13 -17.92 8.04
N GLU A 183 2.30 -18.49 8.35
CA GLU A 183 3.01 -18.19 9.59
C GLU A 183 3.50 -16.74 9.63
N PHE A 184 4.08 -16.25 8.52
CA PHE A 184 4.41 -14.84 8.36
C PHE A 184 3.18 -13.95 8.58
N LEU A 185 2.05 -14.26 7.92
CA LEU A 185 0.83 -13.47 8.07
C LEU A 185 0.36 -13.43 9.53
N ARG A 186 0.31 -14.58 10.20
CA ARG A 186 -0.08 -14.69 11.60
C ARG A 186 0.81 -13.85 12.51
N ASN A 187 2.12 -13.89 12.30
CA ASN A 187 3.08 -13.12 13.08
C ASN A 187 2.88 -11.61 12.90
N ILE A 188 2.65 -11.16 11.67
CA ILE A 188 2.40 -9.76 11.34
C ILE A 188 1.10 -9.24 11.96
N VAL A 189 0.00 -9.99 11.81
CA VAL A 189 -1.29 -9.60 12.40
C VAL A 189 -1.23 -9.63 13.92
N SER A 190 -0.54 -10.61 14.52
CA SER A 190 -0.34 -10.71 15.97
C SER A 190 0.45 -9.51 16.51
N GLN A 191 1.56 -9.13 15.88
CA GLN A 191 2.30 -7.93 16.27
C GLN A 191 1.41 -6.68 16.16
N PHE A 192 0.71 -6.52 15.04
CA PHE A 192 -0.14 -5.34 14.81
C PHE A 192 -1.28 -5.23 15.82
N LYS A 193 -2.01 -6.32 16.10
CA LYS A 193 -3.18 -6.32 17.00
C LYS A 193 -2.79 -6.39 18.48
N CYS A 194 -1.82 -7.24 18.84
CA CYS A 194 -1.47 -7.47 20.23
C CYS A 194 -0.44 -6.47 20.77
N GLU A 195 0.53 -6.05 19.94
CA GLU A 195 1.55 -5.08 20.35
C GLU A 195 1.22 -3.65 19.89
N GLY A 196 0.21 -3.48 19.03
CA GLY A 196 -0.16 -2.20 18.44
C GLY A 196 0.79 -1.72 17.34
N MET A 197 1.84 -2.49 17.03
CA MET A 197 2.83 -2.14 16.00
C MET A 197 3.63 -3.35 15.49
N ILE A 198 4.12 -3.24 14.26
CA ILE A 198 5.10 -4.14 13.65
C ILE A 198 6.46 -3.46 13.75
N LYS A 199 7.28 -3.92 14.70
CA LYS A 199 8.55 -3.28 15.08
C LYS A 199 9.51 -3.12 13.90
N GLU A 200 9.56 -4.12 13.03
CA GLU A 200 10.43 -4.13 11.84
C GLU A 200 10.10 -3.01 10.85
N ILE A 201 8.83 -2.58 10.78
CA ILE A 201 8.42 -1.44 9.95
C ILE A 201 8.62 -0.13 10.73
N VAL A 202 8.13 -0.05 11.97
CA VAL A 202 8.12 1.20 12.74
C VAL A 202 9.52 1.69 13.10
N TYR A 203 10.44 0.78 13.37
CA TYR A 203 11.84 1.11 13.69
C TYR A 203 12.76 1.13 12.48
N ASN A 204 12.23 0.99 11.27
CA ASN A 204 13.05 1.10 10.06
C ASN A 204 13.11 2.57 9.59
N PRO A 205 14.31 3.15 9.43
CA PRO A 205 14.47 4.55 9.02
C PRO A 205 13.91 4.83 7.61
N ASP A 206 13.87 3.82 6.76
CA ASP A 206 13.41 3.90 5.36
C ASP A 206 11.90 3.69 5.25
N ALA A 207 11.24 3.08 6.24
CA ALA A 207 9.79 2.92 6.26
C ALA A 207 9.04 4.26 6.34
N ARG A 208 9.67 5.26 6.99
CA ARG A 208 9.12 6.60 7.28
C ARG A 208 7.61 6.59 7.59
N PRO A 209 7.09 5.65 8.41
CA PRO A 209 5.66 5.38 8.47
C PRO A 209 4.89 6.53 9.11
N CYS A 210 5.57 7.44 9.82
CA CYS A 210 4.94 8.55 10.53
C CYS A 210 4.90 9.87 9.73
N ASN A 211 5.52 9.97 8.55
CA ASN A 211 5.64 11.26 7.84
C ASN A 211 4.28 11.89 7.50
N ASN A 212 3.29 11.04 7.19
CA ASN A 212 1.94 11.43 6.83
C ASN A 212 0.92 11.16 7.94
N CYS A 213 1.37 10.91 9.18
CA CYS A 213 0.47 10.67 10.32
C CYS A 213 0.04 12.01 10.95
N VAL A 214 -1.25 12.18 11.27
CA VAL A 214 -1.74 13.38 11.99
C VAL A 214 -1.15 13.49 13.40
N HIS A 215 -0.87 12.35 14.03
CA HIS A 215 -0.32 12.27 15.40
C HIS A 215 1.20 12.36 15.46
N ARG A 216 1.88 12.63 14.35
CA ARG A 216 3.36 12.54 14.25
C ARG A 216 4.08 13.28 15.38
N ASP A 217 3.71 14.54 15.62
CA ASP A 217 4.45 15.43 16.53
C ASP A 217 4.23 15.09 18.02
N SER A 218 3.13 14.39 18.34
CA SER A 218 2.78 13.94 19.70
C SER A 218 3.04 12.44 19.93
N CYS A 219 3.54 11.69 18.94
CA CYS A 219 3.63 10.24 19.01
C CYS A 219 4.83 9.74 19.83
N GLU A 220 4.57 9.11 20.98
CA GLU A 220 5.60 8.50 21.83
C GLU A 220 6.28 7.27 21.17
N ILE A 221 5.59 6.56 20.29
CA ILE A 221 6.16 5.44 19.52
C ILE A 221 7.26 5.96 18.59
N LEU A 222 7.02 7.07 17.89
CA LEU A 222 8.01 7.71 17.03
C LEU A 222 9.22 8.21 17.82
N LYS A 223 8.99 8.83 18.98
CA LYS A 223 10.09 9.28 19.87
C LYS A 223 10.95 8.11 20.33
N SER A 224 10.32 6.97 20.64
CA SER A 224 11.01 5.74 21.02
C SER A 224 11.80 5.14 19.86
N ALA A 225 11.23 5.14 18.65
CA ALA A 225 11.88 4.69 17.42
C ALA A 225 13.17 5.48 17.12
N ALA A 226 13.09 6.80 17.21
CA ALA A 226 14.24 7.67 16.99
C ALA A 226 15.40 7.38 17.96
N LYS A 227 15.10 7.13 19.24
CA LYS A 227 16.11 6.76 20.25
C LYS A 227 16.83 5.45 19.92
N VAL A 228 16.10 4.43 19.45
CA VAL A 228 16.68 3.13 19.07
C VAL A 228 17.64 3.28 17.88
N LEU A 229 17.31 4.12 16.91
CA LEU A 229 18.15 4.38 15.74
C LEU A 229 19.44 5.14 16.08
N ILE A 230 19.36 6.11 17.00
CA ILE A 230 20.54 6.85 17.49
C ILE A 230 21.50 5.92 18.25
N ASN A 231 20.96 5.02 19.09
CA ASN A 231 21.77 4.11 19.90
C ASN A 231 22.43 2.97 19.11
N LYS A 232 22.01 2.71 17.86
CA LYS A 232 22.69 1.75 16.96
C LYS A 232 23.87 2.36 16.18
N SER A 233 24.10 3.66 16.34
CA SER A 233 25.16 4.41 15.64
C SER A 233 26.40 4.66 16.51
N PHE A 234 26.55 3.93 17.62
CA PHE A 234 27.71 3.94 18.51
C PHE A 234 28.25 2.54 18.74
#